data_AF-A0A022QM48-F1
#
_entry.id   AF-A0A022QM48-F1
#
_cell.length_a   1.000
_cell.length_b   1.000
_cell.length_c   1.000
_cell.angle_alpha   90.00
_cell.angle_beta   90.00
_cell.angle_gamma   90.00
#
_symmetry.space_group_name_H-M   'P 1'
#
loop_
_entity.id
_entity.type
_entity.pdbx_description
1 polymer ?
#
loop_
_entity_poly.entity_id
_entity_poly.type
_entity_poly.pdbx_seq_one_letter_code
_entity_poly.pdbx_strand_id
1 'polypeptide(L)'
;MCCDGKDTHCPAGPAKHVLERGKPLVRSQNTRKLCGKIVQRSQHMYASNVVEKCLEFGDAAEREFLIDEILLQFEDNDNLLVMMKDQFANYIVQKILEISNDTQRETLLHRIRLHLIAFRLFSELRCKS
;
A
#
# COMPACT_ATOMS: atom_id res chain seq x y z
N MET A 1 19.17 12.55 -42.92
CA MET A 1 20.24 11.55 -43.11
C MET A 1 20.25 10.67 -41.88
N CYS A 2 19.83 9.42 -42.07
CA CYS A 2 19.87 8.35 -41.08
C CYS A 2 21.30 7.86 -40.86
N CYS A 3 21.58 7.38 -39.64
CA CYS A 3 22.51 6.29 -39.26
C CYS A 3 22.21 6.04 -37.76
N ASP A 4 21.30 5.15 -37.39
CA ASP A 4 21.48 3.70 -37.13
C ASP A 4 22.35 3.34 -35.92
N GLY A 5 21.68 2.73 -34.92
CA GLY A 5 22.10 1.53 -34.20
C GLY A 5 23.34 1.59 -33.30
N LYS A 6 23.10 1.61 -31.97
CA LYS A 6 23.72 0.67 -31.00
C LYS A 6 23.12 0.87 -29.61
N ASP A 7 22.24 -0.04 -29.24
CA ASP A 7 22.19 -0.74 -27.95
C ASP A 7 22.91 -0.06 -26.78
N THR A 8 22.23 0.86 -26.09
CA THR A 8 22.42 0.98 -24.63
C THR A 8 21.24 0.32 -23.97
N HIS A 9 21.38 -0.99 -23.80
CA HIS A 9 20.73 -1.80 -22.80
C HIS A 9 20.67 -1.00 -21.48
N CYS A 10 19.55 -0.33 -21.20
CA CYS A 10 19.31 0.21 -19.88
C CYS A 10 19.17 -1.02 -18.96
N PRO A 11 20.07 -1.24 -17.99
CA PRO A 11 19.80 -2.25 -16.99
C PRO A 11 18.61 -1.69 -16.21
N ALA A 12 17.44 -2.28 -16.42
CA ALA A 12 16.29 -2.16 -15.55
C ALA A 12 16.70 -2.74 -14.19
N GLY A 13 17.47 -1.97 -13.43
CA GLY A 13 17.78 -2.28 -12.05
C GLY A 13 16.47 -2.29 -11.28
N PRO A 14 16.27 -3.25 -10.35
CA PRO A 14 15.05 -3.32 -9.57
C PRO A 14 14.86 -1.99 -8.85
N ALA A 15 13.65 -1.43 -8.95
CA ALA A 15 13.22 -0.15 -8.36
C ALA A 15 13.63 0.06 -6.89
N LYS A 16 14.00 -1.04 -6.19
CA LYS A 16 14.66 -1.09 -4.89
C LYS A 16 15.83 -0.10 -4.75
N HIS A 17 16.73 -0.02 -5.74
CA HIS A 17 17.96 0.78 -5.61
C HIS A 17 17.75 2.29 -5.79
N VAL A 18 16.66 2.71 -6.43
CA VAL A 18 16.39 4.13 -6.73
C VAL A 18 15.81 4.85 -5.51
N LEU A 19 15.08 4.15 -4.64
CA LEU A 19 14.45 4.74 -3.45
C LEU A 19 15.43 4.90 -2.28
N GLU A 20 16.46 4.04 -2.18
CA GLU A 20 17.47 4.13 -1.11
C GLU A 20 18.51 5.23 -1.33
N ARG A 21 18.73 5.68 -2.58
CA ARG A 21 19.76 6.69 -2.92
C ARG A 21 19.26 7.88 -3.74
N GLY A 22 17.95 7.99 -3.96
CA GLY A 22 17.35 9.07 -4.74
C GLY A 22 17.31 10.40 -3.99
N LYS A 23 17.66 11.51 -4.69
CA LYS A 23 17.43 12.89 -4.20
C LYS A 23 15.95 13.05 -3.77
N PRO A 24 15.64 13.88 -2.75
CA PRO A 24 14.27 14.05 -2.24
C PRO A 24 13.21 14.32 -3.33
N LEU A 25 13.59 15.02 -4.40
CA LEU A 25 12.73 15.32 -5.54
C LEU A 25 12.22 14.08 -6.32
N VAL A 26 13.00 13.01 -6.40
CA VAL A 26 12.61 11.76 -7.10
C VAL A 26 11.67 10.93 -6.22
N ARG A 27 11.80 11.04 -4.88
CA ARG A 27 10.93 10.36 -3.92
C ARG A 27 9.49 10.90 -4.02
N SER A 28 9.31 12.22 -4.06
CA SER A 28 7.95 12.83 -4.17
C SER A 28 7.28 12.64 -5.53
N GLN A 29 8.03 12.32 -6.60
CA GLN A 29 7.44 11.97 -7.91
C GLN A 29 6.82 10.56 -7.92
N ASN A 30 7.25 9.65 -7.03
CA ASN A 30 6.67 8.33 -6.91
C ASN A 30 5.42 8.35 -6.02
N THR A 31 5.43 9.10 -4.91
CA THR A 31 4.28 9.21 -4.01
C THR A 31 3.04 9.77 -4.72
N ARG A 32 3.18 10.84 -5.53
CA ARG A 32 2.07 11.40 -6.32
C ARG A 32 1.43 10.43 -7.33
N LYS A 33 2.17 9.40 -7.76
CA LYS A 33 1.63 8.36 -8.67
C LYS A 33 0.88 7.25 -7.94
N LEU A 34 0.98 7.20 -6.61
CA LEU A 34 0.27 6.25 -5.75
C LEU A 34 -1.09 6.78 -5.31
N CYS A 35 -1.28 8.11 -5.25
CA CYS A 35 -2.56 8.73 -4.93
C CYS A 35 -3.68 8.22 -5.86
N GLY A 36 -4.79 7.82 -5.27
CA GLY A 36 -5.95 7.20 -5.92
C GLY A 36 -5.72 5.77 -6.41
N LYS A 37 -4.56 5.16 -6.14
CA LYS A 37 -4.16 3.83 -6.64
C LYS A 37 -3.45 2.99 -5.58
N ILE A 38 -3.37 3.42 -4.32
CA ILE A 38 -2.52 2.75 -3.33
C ILE A 38 -2.95 1.31 -3.08
N VAL A 39 -4.26 1.06 -3.04
CA VAL A 39 -4.83 -0.29 -2.86
C VAL A 39 -4.37 -1.20 -4.00
N GLN A 40 -4.60 -0.78 -5.25
CA GLN A 40 -4.22 -1.56 -6.44
C GLN A 40 -2.71 -1.81 -6.50
N ARG A 41 -1.89 -0.82 -6.15
CA ARG A 41 -0.42 -0.94 -6.17
C ARG A 41 0.08 -1.87 -5.07
N SER A 42 -0.57 -1.87 -3.91
CA SER A 42 -0.22 -2.74 -2.79
C SER A 42 -0.47 -4.22 -3.09
N GLN A 43 -1.38 -4.54 -4.00
CA GLN A 43 -1.70 -5.92 -4.43
C GLN A 43 -0.75 -6.46 -5.51
N HIS A 44 0.24 -5.68 -5.95
CA HIS A 44 1.15 -6.09 -7.02
C HIS A 44 2.51 -6.51 -6.45
N MET A 45 2.98 -7.71 -6.80
CA MET A 45 4.21 -8.34 -6.26
C MET A 45 5.47 -7.45 -6.22
N TYR A 46 5.60 -6.51 -7.16
CA TYR A 46 6.74 -5.58 -7.20
C TYR A 46 6.39 -4.18 -6.73
N ALA A 47 5.14 -3.74 -6.89
CA ALA A 47 4.77 -2.36 -6.58
C ALA A 47 4.45 -2.20 -5.09
N SER A 48 4.06 -3.27 -4.40
CA SER A 48 3.94 -3.30 -2.94
C SER A 48 5.24 -2.85 -2.26
N ASN A 49 6.39 -3.32 -2.73
CA ASN A 49 7.70 -2.88 -2.20
C ASN A 49 7.94 -1.38 -2.38
N VAL A 50 7.41 -0.79 -3.46
CA VAL A 50 7.51 0.67 -3.69
C VAL A 50 6.60 1.41 -2.71
N VAL A 51 5.37 0.92 -2.50
CA VAL A 51 4.44 1.46 -1.50
C VAL A 51 5.05 1.40 -0.10
N GLU A 52 5.64 0.27 0.29
CA GLU A 52 6.31 0.11 1.58
C GLU A 52 7.43 1.15 1.77
N LYS A 53 8.27 1.35 0.76
CA LYS A 53 9.35 2.34 0.81
C LYS A 53 8.84 3.78 0.81
N CYS A 54 7.73 4.06 0.14
CA CYS A 54 7.06 5.36 0.23
C CYS A 54 6.47 5.61 1.63
N LEU A 55 5.94 4.58 2.29
CA LEU A 55 5.46 4.68 3.66
C LEU A 55 6.61 4.84 4.68
N GLU A 56 7.71 4.13 4.46
CA GLU A 56 8.89 4.15 5.34
C GLU A 56 9.66 5.48 5.25
N PHE A 57 9.82 6.01 4.03
CA PHE A 57 10.70 7.15 3.77
C PHE A 57 10.03 8.38 3.16
N GLY A 58 8.73 8.34 2.93
CA GLY A 58 7.95 9.50 2.52
C GLY A 58 7.92 10.56 3.60
N ASP A 59 7.60 11.79 3.21
CA ASP A 59 7.37 12.83 4.20
C ASP A 59 6.10 12.55 5.02
N ALA A 60 5.96 13.24 6.16
CA ALA A 60 4.87 12.97 7.09
C ALA A 60 3.49 13.23 6.46
N ALA A 61 3.35 14.26 5.62
CA ALA A 61 2.10 14.63 4.98
C ALA A 61 1.72 13.64 3.87
N GLU A 62 2.69 13.20 3.08
CA GLU A 62 2.54 12.15 2.07
C GLU A 62 2.12 10.83 2.74
N ARG A 63 2.80 10.44 3.82
CA ARG A 63 2.45 9.22 4.56
C ARG A 63 1.04 9.29 5.13
N GLU A 64 0.69 10.40 5.77
CA GLU A 64 -0.65 10.62 6.33
C GLU A 64 -1.71 10.49 5.23
N PHE A 65 -1.52 11.18 4.10
CA PHE A 65 -2.42 11.08 2.95
C PHE A 65 -2.59 9.64 2.44
N LEU A 66 -1.49 8.88 2.32
CA LEU A 66 -1.54 7.49 1.85
C LEU A 66 -2.27 6.57 2.84
N ILE A 67 -2.07 6.75 4.14
CA ILE A 67 -2.76 5.97 5.19
C ILE A 67 -4.24 6.31 5.18
N ASP A 68 -4.60 7.59 5.07
CA ASP A 68 -5.98 8.03 5.03
C ASP A 68 -6.71 7.49 3.79
N GLU A 69 -6.04 7.41 2.63
CA GLU A 69 -6.60 6.78 1.42
C GLU A 69 -6.88 5.28 1.61
N ILE A 70 -5.99 4.53 2.28
CA ILE A 70 -6.23 3.13 2.66
C ILE A 70 -7.42 3.04 3.64
N LEU A 71 -7.57 4.04 4.50
CA LEU A 71 -8.66 4.13 5.45
C LEU A 71 -9.99 4.62 4.84
N LEU A 72 -10.04 4.99 3.56
CA LEU A 72 -11.32 5.27 2.91
C LEU A 72 -12.21 4.02 2.90
N GLN A 73 -13.51 4.25 3.14
CA GLN A 73 -14.57 3.27 3.02
C GLN A 73 -15.60 3.83 2.04
N PHE A 74 -15.95 3.04 1.04
CA PHE A 74 -17.08 3.30 0.15
C PHE A 74 -18.17 2.26 0.44
N GLU A 75 -19.44 2.57 0.15
CA GLU A 75 -20.61 1.72 0.50
C GLU A 75 -20.41 0.24 0.16
N ASP A 76 -19.78 -0.06 -0.98
CA ASP A 76 -19.54 -1.44 -1.46
C ASP A 76 -18.05 -1.87 -1.44
N ASN A 77 -17.14 -1.04 -0.92
CA ASN A 77 -15.71 -1.33 -0.96
C ASN A 77 -14.98 -0.85 0.30
N ASP A 78 -14.62 -1.82 1.15
CA ASP A 78 -13.69 -1.62 2.26
C ASP A 78 -12.26 -1.93 1.81
N ASN A 79 -11.51 -0.88 1.51
CA ASN A 79 -10.11 -0.95 1.08
C ASN A 79 -9.23 -1.76 2.06
N LEU A 80 -9.44 -1.59 3.36
CA LEU A 80 -8.68 -2.28 4.39
C LEU A 80 -8.96 -3.78 4.37
N LEU A 81 -10.22 -4.18 4.26
CA LEU A 81 -10.61 -5.60 4.16
C LEU A 81 -10.02 -6.25 2.91
N VAL A 82 -10.07 -5.55 1.78
CA VAL A 82 -9.50 -6.01 0.51
C VAL A 82 -7.99 -6.22 0.65
N MET A 83 -7.27 -5.28 1.26
CA MET A 83 -5.82 -5.40 1.46
C MET A 83 -5.45 -6.48 2.47
N MET A 84 -6.22 -6.67 3.54
CA MET A 84 -5.98 -7.72 4.55
C MET A 84 -6.07 -9.14 3.97
N LYS A 85 -6.91 -9.35 2.96
CA LYS A 85 -7.11 -10.66 2.32
C LYS A 85 -6.14 -10.93 1.18
N ASP A 86 -5.42 -9.93 0.71
CA ASP A 86 -4.50 -10.05 -0.42
C ASP A 86 -3.13 -10.58 0.01
N GLN A 87 -2.49 -11.37 -0.85
CA GLN A 87 -1.21 -12.03 -0.56
C GLN A 87 0.00 -11.08 -0.46
N PHE A 88 -0.09 -9.86 -1.00
CA PHE A 88 0.97 -8.84 -0.94
C PHE A 88 0.56 -7.63 -0.10
N ALA A 89 -0.68 -7.18 -0.23
CA ALA A 89 -1.13 -5.96 0.45
C ALA A 89 -1.26 -6.13 1.98
N ASN A 90 -1.36 -7.37 2.48
CA ASN A 90 -1.39 -7.64 3.92
C ASN A 90 -0.12 -7.14 4.64
N TYR A 91 1.04 -7.18 3.97
CA TYR A 91 2.29 -6.66 4.51
C TYR A 91 2.25 -5.14 4.63
N ILE A 92 1.56 -4.46 3.71
CA ILE A 92 1.35 -3.02 3.77
C ILE A 92 0.44 -2.66 4.93
N VAL A 93 -0.61 -3.45 5.19
CA VAL A 93 -1.49 -3.26 6.36
C VAL A 93 -0.70 -3.39 7.68
N GLN A 94 0.20 -4.37 7.77
CA GLN A 94 1.08 -4.51 8.93
C GLN A 94 2.03 -3.30 9.06
N LYS A 95 2.64 -2.87 7.96
CA LYS A 95 3.53 -1.70 7.95
C LYS A 95 2.82 -0.42 8.40
N ILE A 96 1.60 -0.15 7.91
CA ILE A 96 0.86 1.05 8.36
C ILE A 96 0.51 0.97 9.84
N LEU A 97 0.18 -0.21 10.40
CA LEU A 97 -0.05 -0.36 11.84
C LEU A 97 1.19 -0.01 12.67
N GLU A 98 2.40 -0.27 12.17
CA GLU A 98 3.66 0.04 12.84
C GLU A 98 3.97 1.54 12.85
N ILE A 99 3.62 2.27 11.79
CA ILE A 99 4.06 3.67 11.56
C ILE A 99 2.95 4.71 11.71
N SER A 100 1.70 4.28 11.89
CA SER A 100 0.53 5.16 12.07
C SER A 100 0.62 5.95 13.37
N ASN A 101 0.04 7.15 13.37
CA ASN A 101 -0.21 7.88 14.61
C ASN A 101 -1.32 7.20 15.45
N ASP A 102 -1.54 7.67 16.68
CA ASP A 102 -2.49 7.04 17.60
C ASP A 102 -3.93 7.00 17.05
N THR A 103 -4.41 8.10 16.45
CA THR A 103 -5.76 8.20 15.86
C THR A 103 -5.95 7.22 14.69
N GLN A 104 -4.97 7.17 13.79
CA GLN A 104 -4.97 6.23 12.65
C GLN A 104 -4.90 4.78 13.12
N ARG A 105 -4.05 4.49 14.11
CA ARG A 105 -3.89 3.16 14.68
C ARG A 105 -5.17 2.68 15.37
N GLU A 106 -5.84 3.55 16.13
CA GLU A 106 -7.13 3.24 16.75
C GLU A 106 -8.17 2.89 15.68
N THR A 107 -8.25 3.69 14.62
CA THR A 107 -9.16 3.47 13.49
C THR A 107 -8.89 2.14 12.77
N LEU A 108 -7.60 1.85 12.49
CA LEU A 108 -7.17 0.59 11.89
C LEU A 108 -7.59 -0.61 12.76
N LEU A 109 -7.26 -0.58 14.05
CA LEU A 109 -7.56 -1.67 14.97
C LEU A 109 -9.07 -1.88 15.14
N HIS A 110 -9.84 -0.79 15.22
CA HIS A 110 -11.29 -0.87 15.30
C HIS A 110 -11.88 -1.61 14.08
N ARG A 111 -11.50 -1.22 12.86
CA ARG A 111 -11.97 -1.86 11.63
C ARG A 111 -11.53 -3.31 11.50
N ILE A 112 -10.27 -3.61 11.82
CA ILE A 112 -9.74 -4.98 11.82
C ILE A 112 -10.58 -5.86 12.76
N ARG A 113 -10.89 -5.37 13.97
CA ARG A 113 -11.74 -6.10 14.93
C ARG A 113 -13.14 -6.34 14.39
N LEU A 114 -13.77 -5.34 13.76
CA LEU A 114 -15.10 -5.49 13.15
C LEU A 114 -15.11 -6.62 12.09
N HIS A 115 -14.11 -6.65 11.22
CA HIS A 115 -13.99 -7.70 10.20
C HIS A 115 -13.75 -9.09 10.77
N LEU A 116 -12.96 -9.20 11.85
CA LEU A 116 -12.74 -10.47 12.55
C LEU A 116 -14.00 -10.97 13.26
N ILE A 117 -14.79 -10.08 13.88
CA ILE A 117 -16.06 -10.43 14.53
C ILE A 117 -17.06 -10.89 13.47
N ALA A 118 -17.20 -10.15 12.37
CA ALA A 118 -18.06 -10.53 11.25
C ALA A 118 -17.71 -11.93 10.75
N PHE A 119 -16.41 -12.21 10.50
CA PHE A 119 -15.95 -13.52 10.07
C PHE A 119 -16.32 -14.65 11.07
N ARG A 120 -16.17 -14.41 12.38
CA ARG A 120 -16.55 -15.38 13.42
C ARG A 120 -18.06 -15.66 13.42
N LEU A 121 -18.89 -14.62 13.37
CA LEU A 121 -20.35 -14.76 13.33
C LEU A 121 -20.80 -15.55 12.09
N PHE A 122 -20.20 -15.29 10.92
CA PHE A 122 -20.47 -16.08 9.71
C PHE A 122 -20.07 -17.55 9.84
N SER A 123 -18.98 -17.86 10.55
CA SER A 123 -18.56 -19.24 10.79
C SER A 123 -19.51 -19.97 11.74
N GLU A 124 -20.04 -19.28 12.75
CA GLU A 124 -20.99 -19.85 13.71
C GLU A 124 -22.38 -20.09 13.10
N LEU A 125 -22.82 -19.23 12.17
CA LEU A 125 -24.09 -19.41 11.45
C LEU A 125 -24.10 -20.64 10.53
N ARG A 126 -22.96 -20.98 9.89
CA ARG A 126 -22.86 -22.18 9.04
C ARG A 126 -22.79 -23.50 9.81
N CYS A 127 -22.48 -23.48 11.11
CA CYS A 127 -22.50 -24.68 11.94
C CYS A 127 -23.88 -24.99 12.55
N LYS A 128 -24.92 -24.18 12.27
CA LYS A 128 -26.29 -24.37 12.79
C LYS A 128 -27.32 -24.75 11.72
N SER A 129 -26.89 -24.98 10.49
CA SER A 129 -27.70 -25.43 9.34
C SER A 129 -27.19 -26.77 8.83
#